data_AF-A0AAU8EK61-F1
#
_entry.id   AF-A0AAU8EK61-F1
#
_cell.length_a   1.000
_cell.length_b   1.000
_cell.length_c   1.000
_cell.angle_alpha   90.00
_cell.angle_beta   90.00
_cell.angle_gamma   90.00
#
_symmetry.space_group_name_H-M   'P 1'
#
loop_
_entity.id
_entity.type
_entity.pdbx_description
1 polymer ?
#
loop_
_entity_poly.entity_id
_entity_poly.type
_entity_poly.pdbx_seq_one_letter_code
_entity_poly.pdbx_strand_id
1 'polypeptide(L)'
;MNPELQGLRALAAVIATAEATLDVACRTLRESATALLRTGDATLAEVSEATGLDQGELLELLSRNLPGREPSWKQPGIAGLS
;
A
#
# COMPACT_ATOMS: atom_id res chain seq x y z
N MET A 1 34.31 18.81 -22.61
CA MET A 1 33.21 18.19 -21.84
C MET A 1 33.45 16.68 -21.84
N ASN A 2 33.55 16.04 -20.67
CA ASN A 2 33.90 14.61 -20.59
C ASN A 2 32.64 13.76 -20.90
N PRO A 3 32.64 12.93 -21.96
CA PRO A 3 31.47 12.15 -22.38
C PRO A 3 31.12 11.03 -21.40
N GLU A 4 32.10 10.41 -20.74
CA GLU A 4 31.85 9.37 -19.71
C GLU A 4 31.16 10.00 -18.50
N LEU A 5 31.60 11.20 -18.09
CA LEU A 5 30.97 11.95 -17.01
C LEU A 5 29.53 12.37 -17.37
N GLN A 6 29.26 12.70 -18.63
CA GLN A 6 27.89 12.95 -19.10
C GLN A 6 27.04 11.67 -19.05
N GLY A 7 27.60 10.53 -19.46
CA GLY A 7 26.94 9.24 -19.36
C GLY A 7 26.56 8.88 -17.92
N LEU A 8 27.49 9.06 -16.96
CA LEU A 8 27.21 8.85 -15.54
C LEU A 8 26.11 9.76 -15.01
N ARG A 9 26.09 11.04 -15.40
CA ARG A 9 25.03 11.98 -15.02
C ARG A 9 23.67 11.60 -15.60
N ALA A 10 23.63 11.14 -16.85
CA ALA A 10 22.41 10.69 -17.48
C ALA A 10 21.84 9.45 -16.77
N LEU A 11 22.69 8.47 -16.43
CA LEU A 11 22.29 7.30 -15.65
C LEU A 11 21.76 7.69 -14.26
N ALA A 12 22.44 8.59 -13.56
CA ALA A 12 21.98 9.09 -12.26
C ALA A 12 20.59 9.75 -12.35
N ALA A 13 20.33 10.54 -13.40
CA ALA A 13 19.04 11.16 -13.64
C ALA A 13 17.92 10.13 -13.92
N VAL A 14 18.24 9.07 -14.66
CA VAL A 14 17.30 7.95 -14.91
C VAL A 14 16.95 7.25 -13.60
N ILE A 15 17.95 6.94 -12.78
CA ILE A 15 17.73 6.30 -11.46
C ILE A 15 16.84 7.18 -10.59
N ALA A 16 17.16 8.47 -10.45
CA ALA A 16 16.37 9.39 -9.64
C ALA A 16 14.90 9.48 -10.12
N THR A 17 14.69 9.46 -11.44
CA THR A 17 13.33 9.46 -12.01
C THR A 17 12.59 8.16 -11.72
N ALA A 18 13.28 7.02 -11.81
CA ALA A 18 12.71 5.72 -11.50
C ALA A 18 12.34 5.62 -10.01
N GLU A 19 13.20 6.10 -9.11
CA GLU A 19 12.93 6.17 -7.67
C GLU A 19 11.71 7.03 -7.35
N ALA A 20 11.62 8.22 -7.95
CA ALA A 20 10.46 9.10 -7.78
C ALA A 20 9.16 8.44 -8.30
N THR A 21 9.24 7.74 -9.42
CA THR A 21 8.09 7.01 -9.99
C THR A 21 7.68 5.85 -9.09
N LEU A 22 8.66 5.11 -8.55
CA LEU A 22 8.42 4.02 -7.62
C LEU A 22 7.75 4.52 -6.33
N ASP A 23 8.20 5.64 -5.77
CA ASP A 23 7.57 6.23 -4.57
C ASP A 23 6.09 6.56 -4.80
N VAL A 24 5.76 7.18 -5.94
CA VAL A 24 4.38 7.49 -6.32
C VAL A 24 3.55 6.20 -6.49
N ALA A 25 4.11 5.18 -7.14
CA ALA A 25 3.45 3.89 -7.33
C ALA A 25 3.17 3.19 -5.99
N CYS A 26 4.16 3.13 -5.09
CA CYS A 26 4.00 2.57 -3.75
C CYS A 26 2.95 3.31 -2.92
N ARG A 27 2.91 4.64 -3.01
CA ARG A 27 1.90 5.45 -2.32
C ARG A 27 0.49 5.15 -2.85
N THR A 28 0.33 5.15 -4.17
CA THR A 28 -0.93 4.85 -4.84
C THR A 28 -1.42 3.43 -4.52
N LEU A 29 -0.50 2.46 -4.46
CA LEU A 29 -0.80 1.08 -4.07
C LEU A 29 -1.38 1.01 -2.65
N ARG A 30 -0.74 1.68 -1.69
CA ARG A 30 -1.20 1.74 -0.29
C ARG A 30 -2.55 2.43 -0.15
N GLU A 31 -2.76 3.54 -0.86
CA GLU A 31 -4.04 4.26 -0.88
C GLU A 31 -5.16 3.38 -1.45
N SER A 32 -4.89 2.69 -2.56
CA SER A 32 -5.84 1.78 -3.21
C SER A 32 -6.16 0.56 -2.33
N ALA A 33 -5.15 -0.05 -1.72
CA ALA A 33 -5.31 -1.16 -0.78
C ALA A 33 -6.17 -0.76 0.42
N THR A 34 -5.89 0.41 0.99
CA THR A 34 -6.66 0.98 2.11
C THR A 34 -8.11 1.26 1.70
N ALA A 35 -8.33 1.83 0.52
CA ALA A 35 -9.67 2.11 0.01
C ALA A 35 -10.47 0.81 -0.18
N LEU A 36 -9.86 -0.22 -0.78
CA LEU A 36 -10.48 -1.52 -0.98
C LEU A 36 -10.85 -2.18 0.36
N LEU A 37 -9.93 -2.23 1.31
CA LEU A 37 -10.21 -2.82 2.64
C LEU A 37 -11.35 -2.10 3.38
N ARG A 38 -11.54 -0.80 3.14
CA ARG A 38 -12.64 -0.02 3.74
C ARG A 38 -14.00 -0.32 3.17
N THR A 39 -14.08 -0.76 1.92
CA THR A 39 -15.35 -1.21 1.34
C THR A 39 -15.86 -2.48 2.06
N GLY A 40 -14.95 -3.28 2.60
CA GLY A 40 -15.25 -4.59 3.16
C GLY A 40 -15.41 -5.69 2.10
N ASP A 41 -15.19 -5.38 0.82
CA ASP A 41 -15.33 -6.31 -0.30
C ASP A 41 -14.12 -7.26 -0.44
N ALA A 42 -13.03 -7.00 0.29
CA ALA A 42 -11.84 -7.85 0.35
C ALA A 42 -11.32 -7.96 1.78
N THR A 43 -10.73 -9.11 2.09
CA THR A 43 -10.07 -9.39 3.36
C THR A 43 -8.63 -8.88 3.38
N LEU A 44 -8.06 -8.73 4.59
CA LEU A 44 -6.63 -8.38 4.77
C LEU A 44 -5.70 -9.40 4.09
N ALA A 45 -6.06 -10.68 4.09
CA ALA A 45 -5.27 -11.72 3.46
C ALA A 45 -5.24 -11.59 1.92
N GLU A 46 -6.40 -11.37 1.29
CA GLU A 46 -6.51 -11.19 -0.16
C GLU A 46 -5.73 -9.94 -0.62
N VAL A 47 -5.84 -8.84 0.13
CA VAL A 47 -5.12 -7.61 -0.20
C VAL A 47 -3.62 -7.75 0.04
N SER A 48 -3.21 -8.46 1.09
CA SER A 48 -1.80 -8.76 1.36
C SER A 48 -1.19 -9.61 0.24
N GLU A 49 -1.88 -10.65 -0.21
CA GLU A 49 -1.46 -11.50 -1.33
C GLU A 49 -1.31 -10.70 -2.63
N ALA A 50 -2.31 -9.87 -2.96
CA ALA A 50 -2.32 -9.10 -4.21
C ALA A 50 -1.27 -7.99 -4.25
N THR A 51 -0.94 -7.40 -3.10
CA THR A 51 -0.05 -6.22 -3.03
C THR A 51 1.37 -6.55 -2.57
N GLY A 52 1.58 -7.72 -1.97
CA GLY A 52 2.82 -8.09 -1.28
C GLY A 52 3.08 -7.32 0.02
N LEU A 53 2.12 -6.50 0.47
CA LEU A 53 2.22 -5.79 1.74
C LEU A 53 1.93 -6.74 2.90
N ASP A 54 2.67 -6.59 3.99
CA ASP A 54 2.41 -7.35 5.21
C ASP A 54 1.05 -6.96 5.82
N GLN A 55 0.37 -7.94 6.43
CA GLN A 55 -0.93 -7.69 7.05
C GLN A 55 -0.86 -6.66 8.20
N GLY A 56 0.26 -6.62 8.93
CA GLY A 56 0.53 -5.59 9.93
C GLY A 56 0.63 -4.20 9.32
N GLU A 57 1.33 -4.04 8.19
CA GLU A 57 1.40 -2.75 7.47
C GLU A 57 0.00 -2.33 6.99
N LEU A 58 -0.80 -3.24 6.46
CA LEU A 58 -2.17 -2.96 6.04
C LEU A 58 -3.07 -2.53 7.21
N LEU A 59 -2.94 -3.19 8.37
CA LEU A 59 -3.64 -2.81 9.59
C LEU A 59 -3.24 -1.41 10.08
N GLU A 60 -1.95 -1.07 10.02
CA GLU A 60 -1.46 0.27 10.35
C GLU A 60 -1.99 1.33 9.37
N LEU A 61 -2.02 1.04 8.07
CA LEU A 61 -2.55 1.97 7.07
C LEU A 61 -4.03 2.26 7.28
N LEU A 62 -4.80 1.24 7.68
CA LEU A 62 -6.20 1.39 8.02
C LEU A 62 -6.41 2.19 9.31
N SER A 63 -5.58 1.98 10.33
CA SER A 63 -5.69 2.67 11.62
C SER A 63 -5.31 4.15 11.55
N ARG A 64 -4.31 4.51 10.73
CA ARG A 64 -3.82 5.89 10.58
C ARG A 64 -4.82 6.84 9.92
N ASN A 65 -5.82 6.34 9.22
CA ASN A 65 -6.74 7.15 8.41
C ASN A 65 -8.19 7.18 8.94
N LEU A 66 -8.45 6.83 10.20
CA LEU A 66 -9.79 6.87 10.79
C LEU A 66 -9.99 8.14 11.63
N PRO A 67 -10.59 9.22 11.09
CA PRO A 67 -11.16 10.26 11.95
C PRO A 67 -12.40 9.67 12.65
N GLY A 68 -12.24 9.23 13.90
CA GLY A 68 -13.33 9.06 14.86
C GLY A 68 -14.32 7.91 14.63
N ARG A 69 -14.02 6.92 13.78
CA ARG A 69 -14.89 5.74 13.59
C ARG A 69 -14.08 4.48 13.86
N GLU A 70 -14.40 3.76 14.93
CA GLU A 70 -13.84 2.43 15.15
C GLU A 70 -14.16 1.54 13.93
N PRO A 71 -13.19 0.81 13.38
CA PRO A 71 -13.45 -0.14 12.31
C PRO A 71 -14.25 -1.30 12.90
N SER A 72 -15.53 -1.36 12.54
CA SER A 72 -16.36 -2.54 12.77
C SER A 72 -15.85 -3.65 11.86
N TRP A 73 -14.83 -4.34 12.31
CA TRP A 73 -14.47 -5.64 11.76
C TRP A 73 -15.67 -6.54 12.05
N LYS A 74 -16.43 -6.89 11.02
CA LYS A 74 -17.47 -7.91 11.18
C LYS A 74 -16.76 -9.18 11.63
N GLN A 75 -16.89 -9.49 12.92
CA GLN A 75 -16.52 -10.80 13.44
C GLN A 75 -17.24 -11.85 12.58
N PRO A 76 -16.54 -12.90 12.12
CA PRO A 76 -17.22 -14.02 11.50
C PRO A 76 -18.22 -14.56 12.53
N GLY A 77 -19.49 -14.57 12.15
CA GLY A 77 -20.61 -14.83 13.05
C GLY A 77 -20.42 -16.14 13.82
N ILE A 78 -20.44 -16.04 15.15
CA ILE A 78 -20.76 -17.18 16.00
C ILE A 78 -22.23 -17.47 15.71
N ALA A 79 -22.47 -18.35 14.75
CA ALA A 79 -23.78 -18.96 14.54
C ALA A 79 -24.19 -19.62 15.86
N GLY A 80 -25.38 -19.25 16.33
CA GLY A 80 -25.87 -19.57 17.66
C GLY A 80 -25.87 -21.07 17.97
N LEU A 81 -25.47 -21.38 19.20
CA LEU A 81 -25.85 -22.61 19.89
C LEU A 81 -26.57 -22.19 21.17
N SER A 82 -27.89 -22.10 21.07
CA SER A 82 -28.83 -22.16 22.19
C SER A 82 -30.03 -22.96 21.71
#